data_AF-A0A950CBB2-F1
#
_entry.id   AF-A0A950CBB2-F1
#
_cell.length_a   1.000
_cell.length_b   1.000
_cell.length_c   1.000
_cell.angle_alpha   90.00
_cell.angle_beta   90.00
_cell.angle_gamma   90.00
#
_symmetry.space_group_name_H-M   'P 1'
#
loop_
_entity.id
_entity.type
_entity.pdbx_description
1 polymer ?
#
loop_
_entity_poly.entity_id
_entity_poly.type
_entity_poly.pdbx_seq_one_letter_code
_entity_poly.pdbx_strand_id
1 'polypeptide(L)'
;MMDFESAAVPYLPIRRRQKLRRSLSIAGLAIVAALCVGAVRYHLATEPIGARVFDQVVSTISVRYYDGHFHGLDWRTLVASYRPRVTAARSVHERYRLLSEMLSALGDSHTAVFSPADVAAVQDRVAASLGASFVTLAGQRVVVRVAPRSPAAYAGLRPGYIVADADAWDVAGLPQAVSVRDPVSGRSFRATLHASPGSSFDDVQAPALDWNARGNRVGYLRLSSFPNDIGDELGWAIDAMQREPALVLDLRGNP
;
A
#
# COMPACT_ATOMS: atom_id res chain seq x y z
N MET A 1 -57.23 69.97 2.33
CA MET A 1 -57.43 69.03 1.22
C MET A 1 -56.28 68.03 1.30
N MET A 2 -56.52 66.77 1.67
CA MET A 2 -55.45 65.77 1.77
C MET A 2 -54.90 65.50 0.37
N ASP A 3 -53.59 65.63 0.22
CA ASP A 3 -52.88 65.35 -1.03
C ASP A 3 -52.80 63.82 -1.24
N PHE A 4 -53.80 63.28 -1.94
CA PHE A 4 -53.94 61.85 -2.21
C PHE A 4 -52.84 61.29 -3.12
N GLU A 5 -52.06 62.13 -3.83
CA GLU A 5 -50.94 61.65 -4.64
C GLU A 5 -49.74 61.21 -3.79
N SER A 6 -49.54 61.83 -2.64
CA SER A 6 -48.44 61.53 -1.71
C SER A 6 -48.60 60.19 -0.95
N ALA A 7 -49.80 59.61 -0.95
CA ALA A 7 -50.10 58.33 -0.28
C ALA A 7 -50.08 57.10 -1.22
N ALA A 8 -49.73 57.28 -2.49
CA ALA A 8 -49.71 56.20 -3.47
C ALA A 8 -48.56 55.22 -3.19
N VAL A 9 -48.86 54.11 -2.52
CA VAL A 9 -47.93 52.97 -2.39
C VAL A 9 -47.87 52.24 -3.75
N PRO A 10 -46.68 52.04 -4.34
CA PRO A 10 -46.59 51.40 -5.66
C PRO A 10 -47.21 49.99 -5.65
N TYR A 11 -48.21 49.78 -6.53
CA TYR A 11 -48.86 48.48 -6.70
C TYR A 11 -47.86 47.48 -7.30
N LEU A 12 -47.44 46.52 -6.47
CA LEU A 12 -46.67 45.36 -6.92
C LEU A 12 -47.64 44.18 -7.19
N PRO A 13 -47.82 43.74 -8.44
CA PRO A 13 -48.75 42.68 -8.77
C PRO A 13 -48.40 41.38 -8.02
N ILE A 14 -49.41 40.65 -7.53
CA ILE A 14 -49.27 39.46 -6.67
C ILE A 14 -48.28 38.41 -7.23
N ARG A 15 -48.21 38.27 -8.56
CA ARG A 15 -47.25 37.40 -9.26
C ARG A 15 -45.78 37.80 -9.04
N ARG A 16 -45.46 39.09 -8.93
CA ARG A 16 -44.10 39.57 -8.58
C ARG A 16 -43.75 39.20 -7.15
N ARG A 17 -44.69 39.32 -6.19
CA ARG A 17 -44.47 38.93 -4.78
C ARG A 17 -44.20 37.43 -4.63
N GLN A 18 -44.89 36.57 -5.39
CA GLN A 18 -44.62 35.12 -5.39
C GLN A 18 -43.27 34.75 -6.03
N LYS A 19 -42.88 35.40 -7.14
CA LYS A 19 -41.55 35.21 -7.75
C LYS A 19 -40.42 35.70 -6.84
N LEU A 20 -40.59 36.86 -6.21
CA LEU A 20 -39.65 37.41 -5.21
C LEU A 20 -39.52 36.49 -4.00
N ARG A 21 -40.64 35.98 -3.45
CA ARG A 21 -40.60 35.02 -2.33
C ARG A 21 -39.87 33.73 -2.72
N ARG A 22 -40.15 33.16 -3.90
CA ARG A 22 -39.45 31.96 -4.39
C ARG A 22 -37.96 32.21 -4.65
N SER A 23 -37.57 33.35 -5.23
CA SER A 23 -36.16 33.67 -5.45
C SER A 23 -35.41 33.96 -4.14
N LEU A 24 -36.08 34.58 -3.15
CA LEU A 24 -35.55 34.76 -1.80
C LEU A 24 -35.38 33.43 -1.06
N SER A 25 -36.31 32.47 -1.21
CA SER A 25 -36.16 31.12 -0.64
C SER A 25 -35.01 30.33 -1.27
N ILE A 26 -34.84 30.41 -2.60
CA ILE A 26 -33.72 29.76 -3.29
C ILE A 26 -32.39 30.41 -2.92
N ALA A 27 -32.33 31.75 -2.86
CA ALA A 27 -31.15 32.48 -2.42
C ALA A 27 -30.79 32.17 -0.97
N GLY A 28 -31.79 32.08 -0.07
CA GLY A 28 -31.58 31.69 1.33
C GLY A 28 -31.02 30.26 1.46
N LEU A 29 -31.57 29.30 0.71
CA LEU A 29 -31.07 27.93 0.70
C LEU A 29 -29.64 27.83 0.16
N ALA A 30 -29.32 28.58 -0.90
CA ALA A 30 -27.97 28.64 -1.46
C ALA A 30 -26.96 29.26 -0.49
N ILE A 31 -27.35 30.30 0.27
CA ILE A 31 -26.52 30.90 1.33
C ILE A 31 -26.27 29.89 2.45
N VAL A 32 -27.31 29.20 2.92
CA VAL A 32 -27.17 28.15 3.95
C VAL A 32 -26.24 27.03 3.47
N ALA A 33 -26.42 26.54 2.24
CA ALA A 33 -25.54 25.53 1.66
C ALA A 33 -24.08 26.01 1.57
N ALA A 34 -23.86 27.25 1.11
CA ALA A 34 -22.52 27.84 1.04
C ALA A 34 -21.87 28.02 2.42
N LEU A 35 -22.66 28.42 3.44
CA LEU A 35 -22.21 28.51 4.83
C LEU A 35 -21.88 27.13 5.41
N CYS A 36 -22.69 26.10 5.14
CA CYS A 36 -22.40 24.72 5.53
C CYS A 36 -21.12 24.21 4.87
N VAL A 37 -20.93 24.44 3.57
CA VAL A 37 -19.69 24.08 2.86
C VAL A 37 -18.49 24.84 3.45
N GLY A 38 -18.64 26.14 3.74
CA GLY A 38 -17.61 26.95 4.39
C GLY A 38 -17.25 26.45 5.79
N ALA A 39 -18.25 26.10 6.60
CA ALA A 39 -18.06 25.55 7.95
C ALA A 39 -17.40 24.17 7.92
N VAL A 40 -17.79 23.29 7.00
CA VAL A 40 -17.13 21.98 6.80
C VAL A 40 -15.68 22.17 6.37
N ARG A 41 -15.41 23.08 5.42
CA ARG A 41 -14.03 23.39 5.00
C ARG A 41 -13.19 23.97 6.12
N TYR A 42 -13.75 24.87 6.93
CA TYR A 42 -13.07 25.45 8.09
C TYR A 42 -12.79 24.40 9.17
N HIS A 43 -13.76 23.54 9.46
CA HIS A 43 -13.61 22.44 10.41
C HIS A 43 -12.53 21.43 9.96
N LEU A 44 -12.55 21.03 8.69
CA LEU A 44 -11.52 20.17 8.11
C LEU A 44 -10.13 20.84 8.12
N ALA A 45 -10.06 22.17 7.96
CA ALA A 45 -8.81 22.92 8.03
C ALA A 45 -8.27 23.07 9.47
N THR A 46 -9.15 23.12 10.46
CA THR A 46 -8.80 23.26 11.88
C THR A 46 -8.56 21.93 12.61
N GLU A 47 -9.01 20.81 12.03
CA GLU A 47 -8.69 19.50 12.58
C GLU A 47 -7.17 19.26 12.63
N PRO A 48 -6.64 18.70 13.72
CA PRO A 48 -5.26 18.25 13.77
C PRO A 48 -5.00 17.24 12.66
N ILE A 49 -3.84 17.32 12.01
CA ILE A 49 -3.44 16.37 10.97
C ILE A 49 -3.50 14.90 11.44
N GLY A 50 -3.34 14.65 12.74
CA GLY A 50 -3.55 13.32 13.35
C GLY A 50 -4.98 12.80 13.21
N ALA A 51 -5.99 13.65 13.46
CA ALA A 51 -7.40 13.28 13.35
C ALA A 51 -7.78 12.99 11.90
N ARG A 52 -7.37 13.86 10.97
CA ARG A 52 -7.61 13.64 9.53
C ARG A 52 -7.03 12.34 9.01
N VAL A 53 -5.79 12.02 9.38
CA VAL A 53 -5.14 10.76 8.95
C VAL A 53 -5.87 9.56 9.56
N PHE A 54 -6.23 9.63 10.84
CA PHE A 54 -6.99 8.57 11.51
C PHE A 54 -8.34 8.33 10.84
N ASP A 55 -9.12 9.39 10.64
CA ASP A 55 -10.47 9.31 10.07
C ASP A 55 -10.41 8.81 8.61
N GLN A 56 -9.38 9.19 7.85
CA GLN A 56 -9.16 8.64 6.50
C GLN A 56 -8.90 7.13 6.52
N VAL A 57 -8.02 6.65 7.43
CA VAL A 57 -7.72 5.20 7.55
C VAL A 57 -8.98 4.44 7.96
N VAL A 58 -9.68 4.91 9.00
CA VAL A 58 -10.89 4.27 9.51
C VAL A 58 -11.98 4.23 8.44
N SER A 59 -12.22 5.34 7.74
CA SER A 59 -13.18 5.40 6.64
C SER A 59 -12.81 4.43 5.51
N THR A 60 -11.53 4.38 5.13
CA THR A 60 -11.04 3.47 4.08
C THR A 60 -11.31 2.01 4.44
N ILE A 61 -10.96 1.59 5.66
CA ILE A 61 -11.21 0.21 6.11
C ILE A 61 -12.71 -0.07 6.24
N SER A 62 -13.48 0.86 6.82
CA SER A 62 -14.92 0.66 7.04
C SER A 62 -15.71 0.49 5.74
N VAL A 63 -15.22 1.07 4.63
CA VAL A 63 -15.90 1.04 3.33
C VAL A 63 -15.33 0.00 2.37
N ARG A 64 -14.02 -0.26 2.42
CA ARG A 64 -13.32 -1.07 1.40
C ARG A 64 -12.79 -2.40 1.91
N TYR A 65 -12.82 -2.66 3.21
CA TYR A 65 -12.39 -3.95 3.71
C TYR A 65 -13.32 -5.05 3.18
N TYR A 66 -12.72 -6.16 2.74
CA TYR A 66 -13.44 -7.18 1.98
C TYR A 66 -14.48 -7.92 2.85
N ASP A 67 -14.20 -8.06 4.16
CA ASP A 67 -15.12 -8.64 5.13
C ASP A 67 -15.82 -7.55 5.95
N GLY A 68 -17.11 -7.35 5.69
CA GLY A 68 -17.93 -6.38 6.42
C GLY A 68 -18.09 -6.66 7.93
N HIS A 69 -17.70 -7.85 8.42
CA HIS A 69 -17.74 -8.20 9.84
C HIS A 69 -16.38 -8.07 10.53
N PHE A 70 -15.32 -7.67 9.82
CA PHE A 70 -13.98 -7.50 10.36
C PHE A 70 -13.47 -8.73 11.15
N HIS A 71 -13.74 -9.94 10.64
CA HIS A 71 -13.47 -11.21 11.31
C HIS A 71 -14.11 -11.36 12.70
N GLY A 72 -15.26 -10.72 12.92
CA GLY A 72 -15.97 -10.72 14.20
C GLY A 72 -15.43 -9.71 15.22
N LEU A 73 -14.48 -8.85 14.82
CA LEU A 73 -13.96 -7.79 15.67
C LEU A 73 -14.99 -6.67 15.86
N ASP A 74 -15.16 -6.18 17.09
CA ASP A 74 -15.91 -4.94 17.33
C ASP A 74 -15.10 -3.73 16.87
N TRP A 75 -15.18 -3.49 15.56
CA TRP A 75 -14.46 -2.42 14.88
C TRP A 75 -14.74 -1.04 15.48
N ARG A 76 -15.99 -0.78 15.87
CA ARG A 76 -16.39 0.51 16.45
C ARG A 76 -15.70 0.75 17.79
N THR A 77 -15.67 -0.26 18.65
CA THR A 77 -15.00 -0.18 19.95
C THR A 77 -13.49 -0.05 19.79
N LEU A 78 -12.89 -0.79 18.84
CA LEU A 78 -11.47 -0.65 18.51
C LEU A 78 -11.13 0.78 18.07
N VAL A 79 -11.84 1.31 17.08
CA VAL A 79 -11.68 2.67 16.57
C VAL A 79 -11.79 3.71 17.69
N ALA A 80 -12.80 3.59 18.55
CA ALA A 80 -12.99 4.51 19.67
C ALA A 80 -11.80 4.49 20.65
N SER A 81 -11.20 3.32 20.88
CA SER A 81 -10.04 3.18 21.78
C SER A 81 -8.75 3.77 21.20
N TYR A 82 -8.57 3.72 19.87
CA TYR A 82 -7.34 4.19 19.21
C TYR A 82 -7.37 5.67 18.83
N ARG A 83 -8.55 6.25 18.55
CA ARG A 83 -8.67 7.66 18.15
C ARG A 83 -7.91 8.62 19.09
N PRO A 84 -8.10 8.62 20.42
CA PRO A 84 -7.39 9.56 21.30
C PRO A 84 -5.88 9.31 21.34
N ARG A 85 -5.42 8.06 21.18
CA ARG A 85 -3.99 7.72 21.16
C ARG A 85 -3.32 8.24 19.89
N VAL A 86 -3.97 8.05 18.74
CA VAL A 86 -3.45 8.45 17.44
C VAL A 86 -3.45 9.97 17.27
N THR A 87 -4.50 10.65 17.75
CA THR A 87 -4.58 12.12 17.66
C THR A 87 -3.61 12.83 18.58
N ALA A 88 -3.29 12.23 19.74
CA ALA A 88 -2.31 12.76 20.70
C ALA A 88 -0.85 12.41 20.39
N ALA A 89 -0.60 11.59 19.36
CA ALA A 89 0.75 11.18 18.98
C ALA A 89 1.65 12.39 18.69
N ARG A 90 2.85 12.40 19.28
CA ARG A 90 3.80 13.52 19.23
C ARG A 90 4.65 13.52 17.97
N SER A 91 4.64 12.43 17.21
CA SER A 91 5.43 12.27 15.98
C SER A 91 4.66 11.52 14.89
N VAL A 92 5.14 11.65 13.65
CA VAL A 92 4.64 10.85 12.51
C VAL A 92 4.89 9.36 12.78
N HIS A 93 6.09 8.99 13.22
CA HIS A 93 6.45 7.61 13.51
C HIS A 93 5.51 6.97 14.55
N GLU A 94 5.29 7.64 15.69
CA GLU A 94 4.40 7.15 16.75
C GLU A 94 2.96 6.95 16.24
N ARG A 95 2.45 7.89 15.44
CA ARG A 95 1.12 7.80 14.85
C ARG A 95 0.96 6.60 13.92
N TYR A 96 1.91 6.39 13.01
CA TYR A 96 1.83 5.26 12.08
C TYR A 96 2.07 3.92 12.77
N ARG A 97 2.87 3.88 13.84
CA ARG A 97 2.97 2.71 14.72
C ARG A 97 1.63 2.36 15.36
N LEU A 98 0.92 3.34 15.92
CA LEU A 98 -0.40 3.14 16.55
C LEU A 98 -1.47 2.74 15.53
N LEU A 99 -1.44 3.32 14.32
CA LEU A 99 -2.35 2.92 13.24
C LEU A 99 -2.08 1.48 12.78
N SER A 100 -0.81 1.10 12.65
CA SER A 100 -0.41 -0.29 12.30
C SER A 100 -0.83 -1.28 13.40
N GLU A 101 -0.66 -0.92 14.67
CA GLU A 101 -1.14 -1.69 15.84
C GLU A 101 -2.67 -1.86 15.83
N MET A 102 -3.41 -0.83 15.41
CA MET A 102 -4.87 -0.93 15.27
C MET A 102 -5.26 -1.89 14.14
N LEU A 103 -4.61 -1.78 12.96
CA LEU A 103 -4.94 -2.63 11.81
C LEU A 103 -4.52 -4.08 11.99
N SER A 104 -3.45 -4.35 12.75
CA SER A 104 -3.02 -5.72 13.02
C SER A 104 -4.04 -6.52 13.84
N ALA A 105 -4.94 -5.86 14.58
CA ALA A 105 -6.04 -6.51 15.29
C ALA A 105 -7.04 -7.20 14.35
N LEU A 106 -7.06 -6.83 13.06
CA LEU A 106 -7.85 -7.52 12.03
C LEU A 106 -7.31 -8.91 11.72
N GLY A 107 -6.06 -9.23 12.07
CA GLY A 107 -5.45 -10.53 11.77
C GLY A 107 -5.22 -10.77 10.27
N ASP A 108 -5.11 -9.71 9.47
CA ASP A 108 -4.91 -9.77 8.02
C ASP A 108 -3.54 -9.19 7.63
N SER A 109 -2.69 -10.03 7.03
CA SER A 109 -1.34 -9.65 6.63
C SER A 109 -1.29 -8.70 5.42
N HIS A 110 -2.39 -8.55 4.67
CA HIS A 110 -2.48 -7.70 3.49
C HIS A 110 -3.15 -6.35 3.75
N THR A 111 -3.55 -6.10 5.00
CA THR A 111 -4.10 -4.81 5.42
C THR A 111 -3.08 -4.05 6.27
N ALA A 112 -2.46 -3.05 5.67
CA ALA A 112 -1.39 -2.28 6.29
C ALA A 112 -1.53 -0.78 6.02
N VAL A 113 -0.82 0.01 6.82
CA VAL A 113 -0.71 1.47 6.67
C VAL A 113 0.77 1.84 6.65
N PHE A 114 1.15 2.70 5.70
CA PHE A 114 2.52 3.11 5.49
C PHE A 114 2.67 4.61 5.74
N SER A 115 3.68 4.98 6.53
CA SER A 115 4.03 6.38 6.73
C SER A 115 4.64 6.97 5.45
N PRO A 116 4.68 8.30 5.28
CA PRO A 116 5.37 8.92 4.16
C PRO A 116 6.84 8.47 4.06
N ALA A 117 7.50 8.22 5.19
CA ALA A 117 8.86 7.70 5.22
C ALA A 117 8.91 6.23 4.76
N ASP A 118 7.93 5.40 5.12
CA ASP A 118 7.85 4.01 4.65
C ASP A 118 7.60 3.96 3.14
N VAL A 119 6.71 4.82 2.63
CA VAL A 119 6.46 4.94 1.19
C VAL A 119 7.71 5.43 0.47
N ALA A 120 8.42 6.42 1.02
CA ALA A 120 9.67 6.89 0.46
C ALA A 120 10.76 5.80 0.49
N ALA A 121 10.85 5.01 1.56
CA ALA A 121 11.80 3.90 1.68
C ALA A 121 11.47 2.71 0.76
N VAL A 122 10.19 2.45 0.51
CA VAL A 122 9.73 1.45 -0.47
C VAL A 122 9.94 1.96 -1.90
N GLN A 123 9.82 3.26 -2.13
CA GLN A 123 10.10 3.92 -3.42
C GLN A 123 11.60 4.16 -3.65
N ASP A 124 12.41 4.20 -2.60
CA ASP A 124 13.88 4.22 -2.65
C ASP A 124 14.39 2.81 -2.97
N ARG A 125 14.37 2.48 -4.27
CA ARG A 125 15.43 1.94 -5.15
C ARG A 125 16.47 0.90 -4.65
N VAL A 126 16.56 0.58 -3.37
CA VAL A 126 17.66 -0.16 -2.74
C VAL A 126 17.41 -1.68 -2.74
N ALA A 127 16.18 -2.13 -2.45
CA ALA A 127 15.78 -3.53 -2.63
C ALA A 127 15.63 -3.91 -4.12
N ALA A 128 15.29 -2.91 -4.92
CA ALA A 128 15.13 -2.98 -6.37
C ALA A 128 16.45 -3.21 -7.12
N SER A 129 17.48 -2.38 -6.87
CA SER A 129 18.77 -2.46 -7.58
C SER A 129 19.60 -3.71 -7.28
N LEU A 130 19.27 -4.43 -6.20
CA LEU A 130 19.94 -5.66 -5.79
C LEU A 130 19.17 -6.91 -6.19
N GLY A 131 17.88 -6.78 -6.52
CA GLY A 131 16.95 -7.88 -6.76
C GLY A 131 16.85 -8.83 -5.58
N ALA A 132 16.71 -8.31 -4.36
CA ALA A 132 16.37 -9.09 -3.17
C ALA A 132 15.49 -8.28 -2.22
N SER A 133 14.53 -8.95 -1.59
CA SER A 133 13.67 -8.35 -0.57
C SER A 133 13.85 -9.02 0.78
N PHE A 134 13.66 -8.22 1.82
CA PHE A 134 13.95 -8.58 3.20
C PHE A 134 12.74 -8.23 4.06
N VAL A 135 12.52 -9.02 5.11
CA VAL A 135 11.54 -8.74 6.16
C VAL A 135 12.22 -8.85 7.51
N THR A 136 11.72 -8.13 8.51
CA THR A 136 12.15 -8.32 9.91
C THR A 136 11.15 -9.24 10.61
N LEU A 137 11.59 -10.40 11.07
CA LEU A 137 10.81 -11.38 11.85
C LEU A 137 11.50 -11.62 13.18
N ALA A 138 10.80 -11.42 14.30
CA ALA A 138 11.33 -11.63 15.65
C ALA A 138 12.71 -10.97 15.91
N GLY A 139 12.89 -9.75 15.39
CA GLY A 139 14.16 -9.00 15.51
C GLY A 139 15.27 -9.43 14.56
N GLN A 140 15.04 -10.42 13.69
CA GLN A 140 15.98 -10.88 12.68
C GLN A 140 15.56 -10.44 11.29
N ARG A 141 16.50 -9.94 10.49
CA ARG A 141 16.24 -9.60 9.09
C ARG A 141 16.46 -10.84 8.22
N VAL A 142 15.43 -11.26 7.51
CA VAL A 142 15.39 -12.49 6.72
C VAL A 142 15.22 -12.15 5.24
N VAL A 143 16.02 -12.78 4.38
CA VAL A 143 15.85 -12.74 2.93
C VAL A 143 14.57 -13.49 2.59
N VAL A 144 13.56 -12.82 2.04
CA VAL A 144 12.29 -13.47 1.66
C VAL A 144 12.18 -13.70 0.17
N ARG A 145 12.80 -12.83 -0.65
CA ARG A 145 12.87 -13.04 -2.09
C ARG A 145 14.25 -12.68 -2.61
N VAL A 146 14.67 -13.41 -3.64
CA VAL A 146 15.84 -13.10 -4.45
C VAL A 146 15.41 -13.26 -5.89
N ALA A 147 15.41 -12.18 -6.65
CA ALA A 147 15.14 -12.20 -8.08
C ALA A 147 16.23 -13.01 -8.79
N PRO A 148 15.88 -14.02 -9.61
CA PRO A 148 16.88 -14.75 -10.40
C PRO A 148 17.71 -13.80 -11.28
N ARG A 149 18.99 -14.13 -11.49
CA ARG A 149 19.96 -13.31 -12.26
C ARG A 149 20.15 -11.87 -11.75
N SER A 150 19.77 -11.58 -10.51
CA SER A 150 20.07 -10.31 -9.86
C SER A 150 21.47 -10.29 -9.22
N PRO A 151 22.00 -9.10 -8.86
CA PRO A 151 23.21 -9.00 -8.04
C PRO A 151 23.15 -9.87 -6.78
N ALA A 152 22.00 -9.92 -6.10
CA ALA A 152 21.80 -10.79 -4.94
C ALA A 152 21.87 -12.28 -5.30
N ALA A 153 21.29 -12.70 -6.44
CA ALA A 153 21.38 -14.09 -6.89
C ALA A 153 22.82 -14.50 -7.23
N TYR A 154 23.56 -13.63 -7.92
CA TYR A 154 24.98 -13.84 -8.26
C TYR A 154 25.88 -13.84 -7.01
N ALA A 155 25.52 -13.05 -6.00
CA ALA A 155 26.20 -13.06 -4.70
C ALA A 155 25.86 -14.29 -3.84
N GLY A 156 25.01 -15.20 -4.32
CA GLY A 156 24.68 -16.45 -3.64
C GLY A 156 23.57 -16.34 -2.60
N LEU A 157 22.87 -15.20 -2.51
CA LEU A 157 21.73 -15.06 -1.60
C LEU A 157 20.60 -16.02 -1.99
N ARG A 158 19.90 -16.52 -0.98
CA ARG A 158 18.73 -17.39 -1.11
C ARG A 158 17.65 -16.98 -0.12
N PRO A 159 16.36 -17.16 -0.46
CA PRO A 159 15.28 -17.04 0.50
C PRO A 159 15.53 -17.91 1.75
N GLY A 160 15.17 -17.38 2.91
CA GLY A 160 15.37 -18.01 4.22
C GLY A 160 16.70 -17.67 4.92
N TYR A 161 17.67 -17.08 4.21
CA TYR A 161 18.91 -16.65 4.87
C TYR A 161 18.68 -15.49 5.83
N ILE A 162 19.38 -15.51 6.95
CA ILE A 162 19.28 -14.50 8.02
C ILE A 162 20.46 -13.54 7.87
N VAL A 163 20.20 -12.24 7.79
CA VAL A 163 21.22 -11.19 7.77
C VAL A 163 21.80 -11.07 9.17
N ALA A 164 23.11 -11.24 9.30
CA ALA A 164 23.81 -11.22 10.58
C ALA A 164 24.11 -9.79 11.07
N ASP A 165 24.36 -8.86 10.14
CA ASP A 165 24.66 -7.46 10.44
C ASP A 165 23.45 -6.59 10.05
N ALA A 166 22.48 -6.48 10.95
CA ALA A 166 21.28 -5.66 10.71
C ALA A 166 21.61 -4.16 10.54
N ASP A 167 22.66 -3.67 11.21
CA ASP A 167 23.07 -2.27 11.25
C ASP A 167 23.66 -1.75 9.92
N ALA A 168 24.07 -2.65 9.02
CA ALA A 168 24.71 -2.27 7.75
C ALA A 168 23.75 -1.66 6.71
N TRP A 169 22.44 -1.70 6.97
CA TRP A 169 21.38 -1.25 6.06
C TRP A 169 20.72 0.08 6.48
N ASP A 170 21.11 0.65 7.62
CA ASP A 170 20.50 1.86 8.21
C ASP A 170 21.11 3.16 7.66
N VAL A 171 22.21 3.04 6.91
CA VAL A 171 22.79 4.14 6.14
C VAL A 171 22.03 4.29 4.82
N ALA A 172 21.79 5.54 4.41
CA ALA A 172 21.11 5.95 3.18
C ALA A 172 21.83 5.54 1.87
N GLY A 173 22.53 4.40 1.86
CA GLY A 173 23.25 3.82 0.75
C GLY A 173 23.11 2.30 0.73
N LEU A 174 23.22 1.74 -0.47
CA LEU A 174 23.20 0.30 -0.70
C LEU A 174 24.38 -0.38 -0.01
N PRO A 175 24.16 -1.39 0.84
CA PRO A 175 25.27 -2.18 1.37
C PRO A 175 25.95 -2.90 0.21
N GLN A 176 27.22 -2.59 -0.03
CA GLN A 176 28.05 -3.28 -1.03
C GLN A 176 28.36 -4.72 -0.65
N ALA A 177 28.10 -5.12 0.59
CA ALA A 177 28.18 -6.50 1.03
C ALA A 177 27.26 -6.75 2.24
N VAL A 178 26.75 -7.97 2.36
CA VAL A 178 25.96 -8.42 3.51
C VAL A 178 26.46 -9.74 4.06
N SER A 179 26.62 -9.81 5.37
CA SER A 179 26.88 -11.06 6.07
C SER A 179 25.56 -11.80 6.25
N VAL A 180 25.48 -13.04 5.76
CA VAL A 180 24.28 -13.87 5.90
C VAL A 180 24.63 -15.23 6.48
N ARG A 181 23.68 -15.80 7.22
CA ARG A 181 23.70 -17.14 7.77
C ARG A 181 22.58 -17.96 7.13
N ASP A 182 22.95 -19.11 6.58
CA ASP A 182 22.00 -20.15 6.22
C ASP A 182 21.53 -20.86 7.50
N PRO A 183 20.25 -20.75 7.89
CA PRO A 183 19.75 -21.39 9.10
C PRO A 183 19.73 -22.92 9.02
N VAL A 184 19.78 -23.50 7.81
CA VAL A 184 19.72 -24.96 7.61
C VAL A 184 21.11 -25.58 7.72
N SER A 185 22.09 -25.05 6.99
CA SER A 185 23.46 -25.58 7.03
C SER A 185 24.33 -25.00 8.14
N GLY A 186 23.90 -23.91 8.78
CA GLY A 186 24.70 -23.15 9.76
C GLY A 186 25.84 -22.33 9.12
N ARG A 187 26.04 -22.44 7.80
CA ARG A 187 27.11 -21.75 7.09
C ARG A 187 26.85 -20.25 7.04
N SER A 188 27.87 -19.47 7.34
CA SER A 188 27.85 -18.02 7.20
C SER A 188 28.81 -17.58 6.11
N PHE A 189 28.41 -16.60 5.31
CA PHE A 189 29.27 -16.02 4.27
C PHE A 189 28.91 -14.55 4.04
N ARG A 190 29.86 -13.82 3.44
CA ARG A 190 29.68 -12.43 3.05
C ARG A 190 29.32 -12.39 1.56
N ALA A 191 28.11 -11.93 1.25
CA ALA A 191 27.62 -11.74 -0.11
C ALA A 191 27.97 -10.31 -0.56
N THR A 192 28.88 -10.16 -1.53
CA THR A 192 29.20 -8.86 -2.13
C THR A 192 28.14 -8.50 -3.16
N LEU A 193 27.52 -7.34 -3.00
CA LEU A 193 26.38 -6.87 -3.77
C LEU A 193 26.80 -5.69 -4.64
N HIS A 194 26.89 -5.92 -5.95
CA HIS A 194 27.16 -4.87 -6.93
C HIS A 194 25.85 -4.35 -7.48
N ALA A 195 25.37 -3.22 -6.96
CA ALA A 195 24.14 -2.61 -7.45
C ALA A 195 24.28 -2.19 -8.91
N SER A 196 23.29 -2.54 -9.73
CA SER A 196 23.16 -2.00 -11.09
C SER A 196 22.36 -0.69 -11.02
N PRO A 197 22.95 0.46 -11.42
CA PRO A 197 22.22 1.73 -11.41
C PRO A 197 21.05 1.70 -12.41
N GLY A 198 19.88 2.13 -11.97
CA GLY A 198 18.73 2.37 -12.86
C GLY A 198 17.73 1.22 -13.04
N SER A 199 17.95 0.07 -12.39
CA SER A 199 17.01 -1.06 -12.45
C SER A 199 16.05 -1.04 -11.25
N SER A 200 14.74 -0.96 -11.50
CA SER A 200 13.72 -1.25 -10.47
C SER A 200 13.69 -2.76 -10.15
N PHE A 201 13.06 -3.18 -9.04
CA PHE A 201 12.85 -4.61 -8.73
C PHE A 201 12.13 -5.32 -9.87
N ASP A 202 11.26 -4.57 -10.56
CA ASP A 202 10.49 -5.02 -11.70
C ASP A 202 11.31 -5.01 -13.00
N ASP A 203 12.37 -4.20 -13.13
CA ASP A 203 13.29 -4.21 -14.29
C ASP A 203 14.33 -5.34 -14.22
N VAL A 204 14.67 -5.82 -13.02
CA VAL A 204 15.46 -7.06 -12.83
C VAL A 204 14.52 -8.26 -12.78
N GLN A 205 13.56 -8.32 -13.71
CA GLN A 205 12.68 -9.47 -13.82
C GLN A 205 13.48 -10.66 -14.35
N ALA A 206 13.65 -11.66 -13.51
CA ALA A 206 13.71 -13.01 -14.02
C ALA A 206 12.44 -13.23 -14.87
N PRO A 207 12.55 -13.97 -15.99
CA PRO A 207 11.36 -14.23 -16.79
C PRO A 207 10.29 -14.80 -15.87
N ALA A 208 9.05 -14.29 -15.99
CA ALA A 208 7.92 -14.75 -15.19
C ALA A 208 7.77 -16.28 -15.26
N LEU A 209 8.24 -16.85 -16.38
CA LEU A 209 8.30 -18.25 -16.71
C LEU A 209 9.73 -18.70 -17.07
N ASP A 210 10.24 -19.74 -16.42
CA ASP A 210 11.46 -20.47 -16.81
C ASP A 210 11.14 -21.95 -16.97
N TRP A 211 11.65 -22.59 -18.02
CA TRP A 211 11.36 -24.00 -18.29
C TRP A 211 12.55 -24.77 -18.84
N ASN A 212 12.64 -26.06 -18.50
CA ASN A 212 13.62 -26.98 -19.07
C ASN A 212 13.18 -28.44 -18.96
N ALA A 213 13.70 -29.28 -19.84
CA ALA A 213 13.65 -30.72 -19.67
C ALA A 213 14.72 -31.19 -18.68
N ARG A 214 14.33 -31.99 -17.69
CA ARG A 214 15.25 -32.65 -16.75
C ARG A 214 15.28 -34.15 -17.02
N GLY A 215 16.40 -34.62 -17.56
CA GLY A 215 16.73 -36.05 -17.62
C GLY A 215 15.79 -36.90 -18.48
N ASN A 216 15.21 -36.34 -19.55
CA ASN A 216 14.31 -36.99 -20.52
C ASN A 216 13.08 -37.68 -19.90
N ARG A 217 12.64 -37.26 -18.71
CA ARG A 217 11.46 -37.81 -18.03
C ARG A 217 10.57 -36.79 -17.33
N VAL A 218 11.03 -35.55 -17.13
CA VAL A 218 10.29 -34.54 -16.38
C VAL A 218 10.55 -33.16 -17.01
N GLY A 219 9.49 -32.52 -17.49
CA GLY A 219 9.48 -31.10 -17.77
C GLY A 219 9.44 -30.32 -16.45
N TYR A 220 10.28 -29.31 -16.30
CA TYR A 220 10.29 -28.45 -15.14
C TYR A 220 9.88 -27.04 -15.57
N LEU A 221 8.86 -26.50 -14.92
CA LEU A 221 8.32 -25.17 -15.17
C LEU A 221 8.32 -24.38 -13.87
N ARG A 222 8.95 -23.20 -13.86
CA ARG A 222 8.95 -22.31 -12.72
C ARG A 222 8.25 -21.01 -13.07
N LEU A 223 7.24 -20.66 -12.27
CA LEU A 223 6.51 -19.41 -12.38
C LEU A 223 6.87 -18.52 -11.18
N SER A 224 7.47 -17.35 -11.44
CA SER A 224 7.93 -16.43 -10.38
C SER A 224 6.96 -15.26 -10.14
N SER A 225 5.97 -15.08 -11.01
CA SER A 225 4.85 -14.13 -10.91
C SER A 225 3.75 -14.53 -11.91
N PHE A 226 2.58 -13.90 -11.84
CA PHE A 226 1.51 -14.00 -12.83
C PHE A 226 1.35 -12.67 -13.60
N PRO A 227 2.14 -12.43 -14.67
CA PRO A 227 1.92 -11.27 -15.52
C PRO A 227 0.62 -11.46 -16.33
N ASN A 228 0.07 -10.35 -16.83
CA ASN A 228 -1.20 -10.35 -17.56
C ASN A 228 -1.17 -11.25 -18.82
N ASP A 229 0.00 -11.42 -19.43
CA ASP A 229 0.17 -12.10 -20.72
C ASP A 229 0.78 -13.51 -20.60
N ILE A 230 0.79 -14.10 -19.38
CA ILE A 230 1.45 -15.38 -19.11
C ILE A 230 0.90 -16.56 -19.91
N GLY A 231 -0.32 -16.44 -20.44
CA GLY A 231 -1.00 -17.52 -21.17
C GLY A 231 -0.24 -17.98 -22.42
N ASP A 232 0.25 -17.03 -23.22
CA ASP A 232 0.95 -17.34 -24.47
C ASP A 232 2.33 -17.99 -24.20
N GLU A 233 3.08 -17.42 -23.25
CA GLU A 233 4.37 -17.95 -22.83
C GLU A 233 4.24 -19.36 -22.23
N LEU A 234 3.24 -19.57 -21.39
CA LEU A 234 2.94 -20.88 -20.80
C LEU A 234 2.60 -21.91 -21.88
N GLY A 235 1.85 -21.51 -22.90
CA GLY A 235 1.55 -22.34 -24.07
C GLY A 235 2.83 -22.82 -24.76
N TRP A 236 3.75 -21.91 -25.08
CA TRP A 236 5.02 -22.26 -25.72
C TRP A 236 5.90 -23.17 -24.86
N ALA A 237 5.95 -22.94 -23.55
CA ALA A 237 6.72 -23.77 -22.62
C ALA A 237 6.18 -25.20 -22.52
N ILE A 238 4.85 -25.35 -22.46
CA ILE A 238 4.18 -26.66 -22.46
C ILE A 238 4.44 -27.37 -23.78
N ASP A 239 4.31 -26.67 -24.92
CA ASP A 239 4.58 -27.22 -26.25
C ASP A 239 6.01 -27.74 -26.39
N ALA A 240 7.00 -26.99 -25.86
CA ALA A 240 8.39 -27.40 -25.85
C ALA A 240 8.67 -28.65 -24.99
N MET A 241 7.79 -28.98 -24.05
CA MET A 241 7.93 -30.10 -23.11
C MET A 241 6.94 -31.23 -23.35
N GLN A 242 6.17 -31.23 -24.45
CA GLN A 242 5.16 -32.26 -24.75
C GLN A 242 5.70 -33.71 -24.77
N ARG A 243 7.01 -33.87 -24.97
CA ARG A 243 7.68 -35.19 -24.99
C ARG A 243 8.03 -35.72 -23.61
N GLU A 244 7.97 -34.87 -22.59
CA GLU A 244 8.25 -35.25 -21.22
C GLU A 244 7.00 -35.90 -20.59
N PRO A 245 7.09 -37.12 -20.02
CA PRO A 245 5.95 -37.85 -19.50
C PRO A 245 5.39 -37.29 -18.17
N ALA A 246 6.08 -36.32 -17.56
CA ALA A 246 5.67 -35.67 -16.32
C ALA A 246 6.08 -34.18 -16.32
N LEU A 247 5.36 -33.37 -15.54
CA LEU A 247 5.63 -31.94 -15.38
C LEU A 247 5.71 -31.58 -13.89
N VAL A 248 6.68 -30.75 -13.52
CA VAL A 248 6.74 -30.09 -12.21
C VAL A 248 6.46 -28.60 -12.40
N LEU A 249 5.42 -28.10 -11.73
CA LEU A 249 5.11 -26.68 -11.65
C LEU A 249 5.63 -26.11 -10.31
N ASP A 250 6.68 -25.31 -10.37
CA ASP A 250 7.27 -24.63 -9.22
C ASP A 250 6.74 -23.20 -9.09
N LEU A 251 5.87 -23.00 -8.10
CA LEU A 251 5.32 -21.68 -7.71
C LEU A 251 6.01 -21.09 -6.48
N ARG A 252 7.14 -21.67 -6.02
CA ARG A 252 7.81 -21.15 -4.81
C ARG A 252 8.37 -19.76 -5.06
N GLY A 253 8.01 -18.83 -4.19
CA GLY A 253 8.41 -17.42 -4.28
C GLY A 253 7.59 -16.60 -5.28
N ASN A 254 6.50 -17.17 -5.81
CA ASN A 254 5.46 -16.47 -6.56
C ASN A 254 4.48 -15.81 -5.55
N PRO A 255 4.45 -14.47 -5.46
CA PRO A 255 3.64 -13.73 -4.49
C PRO A 255 2.17 -13.57 -4.91
#